data_AF-A0A4P8L130-F1
#
_entry.id   AF-A0A4P8L130-F1
#
_cell.length_a   1.000
_cell.length_b   1.000
_cell.length_c   1.000
_cell.angle_alpha   90.00
_cell.angle_beta   90.00
_cell.angle_gamma   90.00
#
_symmetry.space_group_name_H-M   'P 1'
#
loop_
_entity.id
_entity.type
_entity.pdbx_description
1 polymer ?
#
loop_
_entity_poly.entity_id
_entity_poly.type
_entity_poly.pdbx_seq_one_letter_code
_entity_poly.pdbx_strand_id
1 'polypeptide(L)'
;MIDLSEIEFYDVYHLPIIKAYADRIDLVNTINRLVPSRMNIDPGTLVLAMALDAVSGRHPLYRIDSFYRTKDIELLLGRSIGIEKLTDDNFGRTLDHLYQANTSRCHHRNKMSGEDPGCVPYLLPLP
;
A
#
# COMPACT_ATOMS: atom_id res chain seq x y z
N MET A 1 -33.65 18.64 2.76
CA MET A 1 -34.21 17.56 1.92
C MET A 1 -33.04 17.06 1.11
N ILE A 2 -32.49 15.90 1.45
CA ILE A 2 -31.34 15.30 0.73
C ILE A 2 -31.92 14.73 -0.57
N ASP A 3 -31.37 15.15 -1.71
CA ASP A 3 -31.76 14.59 -3.01
C ASP A 3 -31.24 13.15 -3.11
N LEU A 4 -32.13 12.19 -3.34
CA LEU A 4 -31.78 10.77 -3.42
C LEU A 4 -31.11 10.43 -4.77
N SER A 5 -31.15 11.32 -5.77
CA SER A 5 -30.48 11.14 -7.07
C SER A 5 -28.95 11.10 -6.98
N GLU A 6 -28.38 11.69 -5.93
CA GLU A 6 -26.93 11.87 -5.76
C GLU A 6 -26.31 10.84 -4.79
N ILE A 7 -27.09 9.85 -4.32
CA ILE A 7 -26.59 8.83 -3.39
C ILE A 7 -26.01 7.65 -4.18
N GLU A 8 -24.68 7.54 -4.16
CA GLU A 8 -23.97 6.37 -4.68
C GLU A 8 -23.81 5.30 -3.59
N PHE A 9 -24.16 4.06 -3.90
CA PHE A 9 -24.06 2.91 -2.98
C PHE A 9 -22.86 2.05 -3.33
N TYR A 10 -22.02 1.75 -2.33
CA TYR A 10 -20.80 0.95 -2.49
C TYR A 10 -20.70 -0.16 -1.45
N ASP A 11 -20.33 -1.36 -1.90
CA ASP A 11 -20.05 -2.51 -1.02
C ASP A 11 -18.65 -2.41 -0.41
N VAL A 12 -18.56 -2.04 0.86
CA VAL A 12 -17.29 -1.83 1.57
C VAL A 12 -16.92 -2.95 2.57
N TYR A 13 -17.79 -3.93 2.81
CA TYR A 13 -17.55 -5.11 3.67
C TYR A 13 -16.86 -4.76 5.00
N HIS A 14 -15.86 -5.55 5.43
CA HIS A 14 -15.07 -5.35 6.65
C HIS A 14 -13.90 -4.36 6.48
N LEU A 15 -13.73 -3.77 5.29
CA LEU A 15 -12.58 -2.92 4.97
C LEU A 15 -12.51 -1.63 5.80
N PRO A 16 -13.62 -0.92 6.11
CA PRO A 16 -13.57 0.26 6.97
C PRO A 16 -13.02 -0.03 8.37
N ILE A 17 -13.27 -1.23 8.91
CA ILE A 17 -12.72 -1.65 10.21
C ILE A 17 -11.20 -1.74 10.11
N ILE A 18 -10.70 -2.35 9.04
CA ILE A 18 -9.25 -2.50 8.81
C ILE A 18 -8.60 -1.14 8.56
N LYS A 19 -9.26 -0.25 7.81
CA LYS A 19 -8.83 1.14 7.63
C LYS A 19 -8.71 1.87 8.97
N ALA A 20 -9.71 1.76 9.84
CA ALA A 20 -9.66 2.37 11.18
C ALA A 20 -8.50 1.81 12.03
N TYR A 21 -8.16 0.52 11.89
CA TYR A 21 -6.96 -0.04 12.53
C TYR A 21 -5.67 0.52 11.91
N ALA A 22 -5.59 0.62 10.59
CA ALA A 22 -4.43 1.19 9.90
C ALA A 22 -4.18 2.65 10.31
N ASP A 23 -5.23 3.43 10.54
CA ASP A 23 -5.16 4.79 11.05
C ASP A 23 -4.66 4.83 12.49
N ARG A 24 -5.17 3.95 13.36
CA ARG A 24 -4.74 3.86 14.75
C ARG A 24 -3.24 3.56 14.90
N ILE A 25 -2.66 2.80 13.98
CA ILE A 25 -1.23 2.48 13.99
C ILE A 25 -0.39 3.47 13.18
N ASP A 26 -0.98 4.55 12.67
CA ASP A 26 -0.31 5.55 11.84
C ASP A 26 0.41 4.94 10.61
N LEU A 27 -0.20 3.93 9.97
CA LEU A 27 0.44 3.13 8.93
C LEU A 27 0.94 4.01 7.77
N VAL A 28 0.06 4.83 7.19
CA VAL A 28 0.35 5.65 6.01
C VAL A 28 1.52 6.60 6.28
N ASN A 29 1.46 7.35 7.38
CA ASN A 29 2.52 8.30 7.71
C ASN A 29 3.82 7.60 8.07
N THR A 30 3.76 6.43 8.74
CA THR A 30 4.96 5.62 9.02
C THR A 30 5.66 5.20 7.73
N ILE A 31 4.93 4.70 6.75
CA ILE A 31 5.51 4.34 5.45
C ILE A 31 6.05 5.57 4.72
N ASN A 32 5.32 6.69 4.71
CA ASN A 32 5.77 7.92 4.06
C ASN A 32 7.06 8.49 4.67
N ARG A 33 7.27 8.32 5.98
CA ARG A 33 8.53 8.67 6.64
C ARG A 33 9.68 7.73 6.26
N LEU A 34 9.39 6.43 6.08
CA LEU A 34 10.39 5.43 5.72
C LEU A 34 10.79 5.48 4.26
N VAL A 35 9.85 5.85 3.38
CA VAL A 35 10.00 5.86 1.93
C VAL A 35 9.63 7.25 1.40
N PRO A 36 10.53 8.24 1.52
CA PRO A 36 10.30 9.54 0.93
C PRO A 36 10.27 9.39 -0.60
N SER A 37 9.13 9.73 -1.21
CA SER A 37 8.92 9.59 -2.64
C SER A 37 8.38 10.90 -3.23
N ARG A 38 8.69 11.14 -4.50
CA ARG A 38 8.12 12.24 -5.32
C ARG A 38 6.97 11.74 -6.22
N MET A 39 6.47 10.54 -5.96
CA MET A 39 5.32 9.99 -6.67
C MET A 39 4.07 10.85 -6.45
N ASN A 40 3.17 10.83 -7.43
CA ASN A 40 1.92 11.60 -7.39
C ASN A 40 0.95 11.08 -6.31
N ILE A 41 1.04 9.79 -5.97
CA ILE A 41 0.38 9.18 -4.82
C ILE A 41 1.47 8.77 -3.85
N ASP A 42 1.33 9.12 -2.57
CA ASP A 42 2.33 8.74 -1.59
C ASP A 42 2.39 7.22 -1.37
N PRO A 43 3.58 6.65 -1.14
CA PRO A 43 3.77 5.22 -0.94
C PRO A 43 2.90 4.63 0.17
N GLY A 44 2.66 5.38 1.24
CA GLY A 44 1.82 4.96 2.36
C GLY A 44 0.39 4.65 1.95
N THR A 45 -0.20 5.47 1.08
CA THR A 45 -1.51 5.17 0.46
C THR A 45 -1.52 3.85 -0.25
N LEU A 46 -0.49 3.61 -1.06
CA LEU A 46 -0.47 2.47 -1.97
C LEU A 46 -0.25 1.21 -1.14
N VAL A 47 0.54 1.29 -0.06
CA VAL A 47 0.64 0.23 0.94
C VAL A 47 -0.68 -0.04 1.65
N LEU A 48 -1.39 1.00 2.09
CA LEU A 48 -2.72 0.82 2.67
C LEU A 48 -3.69 0.16 1.67
N ALA A 49 -3.66 0.60 0.41
CA ALA A 49 -4.51 0.06 -0.64
C ALA A 49 -4.22 -1.42 -0.91
N MET A 50 -2.94 -1.80 -0.94
CA MET A 50 -2.50 -3.20 -1.04
C MET A 50 -2.93 -4.02 0.19
N ALA A 51 -2.82 -3.45 1.39
CA ALA A 51 -3.22 -4.12 2.62
C ALA A 51 -4.73 -4.42 2.66
N LEU A 52 -5.56 -3.44 2.24
CA LEU A 52 -7.00 -3.59 2.12
C LEU A 52 -7.40 -4.60 1.03
N ASP A 53 -6.67 -4.65 -0.08
CA ASP A 53 -6.90 -5.67 -1.11
C ASP A 53 -6.52 -7.07 -0.60
N ALA A 54 -5.38 -7.23 0.06
CA ALA A 54 -4.90 -8.51 0.58
C ALA A 54 -5.86 -9.15 1.60
N VAL A 55 -6.39 -8.34 2.54
CA VAL A 55 -7.36 -8.81 3.55
C VAL A 55 -8.77 -9.01 2.99
N SER A 56 -9.03 -8.57 1.75
CA SER A 56 -10.30 -8.81 1.08
C SER A 56 -10.44 -10.23 0.53
N GLY A 57 -9.37 -11.04 0.58
CA GLY A 57 -9.36 -12.43 0.11
C GLY A 57 -9.18 -12.59 -1.40
N ARG A 58 -8.85 -11.51 -2.12
CA ARG A 58 -8.53 -11.52 -3.56
C ARG A 58 -7.02 -11.37 -3.76
N HIS A 59 -6.51 -11.85 -4.89
CA HIS A 59 -5.07 -11.91 -5.16
C HIS A 59 -4.49 -10.48 -5.18
N PRO A 60 -3.51 -10.16 -4.30
CA PRO A 60 -3.27 -8.81 -3.76
C PRO A 60 -2.76 -7.73 -4.74
N LEU A 61 -2.62 -8.05 -6.03
CA LEU A 61 -2.08 -7.14 -7.06
C LEU A 61 -2.70 -7.32 -8.45
N TYR A 62 -3.23 -8.50 -8.79
CA TYR A 62 -3.55 -8.83 -10.18
C TYR A 62 -4.76 -8.06 -10.76
N ARG A 63 -5.61 -7.45 -9.92
CA ARG A 63 -6.85 -6.74 -10.33
C ARG A 63 -7.25 -5.60 -9.39
N ILE A 64 -6.27 -4.85 -8.89
CA ILE A 64 -6.50 -3.81 -7.88
C ILE A 64 -7.39 -2.67 -8.42
N ASP A 65 -7.27 -2.33 -9.71
CA ASP A 65 -8.15 -1.38 -10.40
C ASP A 65 -9.62 -1.85 -10.37
N SER A 66 -9.84 -3.15 -10.59
CA SER A 66 -11.16 -3.77 -10.58
C SER A 66 -11.73 -3.86 -9.16
N PHE A 67 -10.86 -4.02 -8.16
CA PHE A 67 -11.25 -4.02 -6.75
C PHE A 67 -11.78 -2.66 -6.30
N TYR A 68 -11.11 -1.57 -6.70
CA TYR A 68 -11.50 -0.21 -6.31
C TYR A 68 -12.61 0.39 -7.18
N ARG A 69 -12.89 -0.17 -8.38
CA ARG A 69 -13.95 0.33 -9.28
C ARG A 69 -15.35 0.32 -8.65
N THR A 70 -15.63 -0.61 -7.76
CA THR A 70 -16.95 -0.75 -7.11
C THR A 70 -16.91 -0.34 -5.64
N LYS A 71 -15.93 0.47 -5.22
CA LYS A 71 -15.73 0.86 -3.83
C LYS A 71 -15.59 2.37 -3.70
N ASP A 72 -15.98 2.86 -2.53
CA ASP A 72 -15.70 4.22 -2.13
C ASP A 72 -14.20 4.36 -1.77
N ILE A 73 -13.43 4.92 -2.70
CA ILE A 73 -11.99 5.15 -2.54
C ILE A 73 -11.73 6.18 -1.46
N GLU A 74 -12.57 7.21 -1.37
CA GLU A 74 -12.37 8.29 -0.41
C GLU A 74 -12.54 7.78 1.02
N LEU A 75 -13.56 6.96 1.25
CA LEU A 75 -13.77 6.29 2.53
C LEU A 75 -12.63 5.34 2.89
N LEU A 76 -12.13 4.55 1.93
CA LEU A 76 -11.16 3.49 2.21
C LEU A 76 -9.72 3.99 2.28
N LEU A 77 -9.33 4.95 1.45
CA LEU A 77 -7.97 5.48 1.40
C LEU A 77 -7.82 6.83 2.11
N GLY A 78 -8.92 7.40 2.60
CA GLY A 78 -8.96 8.69 3.29
C GLY A 78 -8.67 9.88 2.37
N ARG A 79 -8.83 9.71 1.06
CA ARG A 79 -8.58 10.75 0.06
C ARG A 79 -9.27 10.45 -1.26
N SER A 80 -9.62 11.51 -1.99
CA SER A 80 -10.12 11.38 -3.35
C SER A 80 -8.97 11.07 -4.32
N ILE A 81 -8.88 9.81 -4.76
CA ILE A 81 -7.99 9.36 -5.85
C ILE A 81 -8.87 8.84 -6.98
N GLY A 82 -8.61 9.29 -8.20
CA GLY A 82 -9.20 8.69 -9.39
C GLY A 82 -8.69 7.27 -9.61
N ILE A 83 -9.60 6.34 -9.91
CA ILE A 83 -9.31 4.90 -10.10
C ILE A 83 -8.18 4.70 -11.13
N GLU A 84 -8.12 5.55 -12.16
CA GLU A 84 -7.09 5.52 -13.20
C GLU A 84 -5.66 5.76 -12.70
N LYS A 85 -5.49 6.22 -11.45
CA LYS A 85 -4.19 6.37 -10.80
C LYS A 85 -3.81 5.17 -9.94
N LEU A 86 -4.74 4.25 -9.66
CA LEU A 86 -4.49 2.98 -8.96
C LEU A 86 -4.06 1.90 -9.97
N THR A 87 -2.97 2.18 -10.69
CA THR A 87 -2.41 1.28 -11.72
C THR A 87 -1.30 0.41 -11.15
N ASP A 88 -1.10 -0.76 -11.75
CA ASP A 88 -0.03 -1.70 -11.42
C ASP A 88 1.36 -1.02 -11.38
N ASP A 89 1.64 -0.11 -12.33
CA ASP A 89 2.88 0.66 -12.37
C ASP A 89 3.16 1.44 -11.07
N ASN A 90 2.13 2.04 -10.46
CA ASN A 90 2.28 2.79 -9.21
C ASN A 90 2.52 1.85 -8.02
N PHE A 91 1.89 0.68 -8.02
CA PHE A 91 2.13 -0.34 -7.00
C PHE A 91 3.53 -0.95 -7.14
N GLY A 92 3.96 -1.30 -8.35
CA GLY A 92 5.30 -1.80 -8.66
C GLY A 92 6.39 -0.83 -8.22
N ARG A 93 6.29 0.45 -8.60
CA ARG A 93 7.23 1.50 -8.15
C ARG A 93 7.25 1.66 -6.62
N THR A 94 6.10 1.53 -5.97
CA THR A 94 6.03 1.59 -4.51
C THR A 94 6.79 0.44 -3.86
N LEU A 95 6.65 -0.77 -4.40
CA LEU A 95 7.39 -1.95 -3.94
C LEU A 95 8.90 -1.79 -4.18
N ASP A 96 9.31 -1.23 -5.33
CA ASP A 96 10.71 -0.93 -5.60
C ASP A 96 11.29 0.07 -4.59
N HIS A 97 10.54 1.14 -4.28
CA HIS A 97 10.98 2.13 -3.29
C HIS A 97 11.03 1.56 -1.86
N LEU A 98 10.07 0.71 -1.49
CA LEU A 98 10.09 -0.03 -0.22
C LEU A 98 11.29 -0.95 -0.13
N TYR A 99 11.62 -1.67 -1.21
CA TYR A 99 12.79 -2.53 -1.28
C TYR A 99 14.07 -1.71 -1.08
N GLN A 100 14.25 -0.62 -1.83
CA GLN A 100 15.41 0.26 -1.72
C GLN A 100 15.57 0.87 -0.32
N ALA A 101 14.47 1.33 0.30
CA ALA A 101 14.51 1.90 1.65
C ALA A 101 14.93 0.85 2.70
N ASN A 102 14.46 -0.39 2.58
CA ASN A 102 14.88 -1.48 3.45
C ASN A 102 16.36 -1.85 3.23
N THR A 103 16.82 -1.95 1.97
CA THR A 103 18.24 -2.20 1.66
C THR A 103 19.15 -1.10 2.21
N SER A 104 18.72 0.16 2.16
CA SER A 104 19.46 1.31 2.69
C SER A 104 19.65 1.23 4.22
N ARG A 105 18.63 0.76 4.95
CA ARG A 105 18.71 0.56 6.41
C ARG A 105 19.59 -0.62 6.80
N CYS A 106 19.60 -1.70 6.01
CA CYS A 106 20.52 -2.83 6.21
C CYS A 106 21.97 -2.44 5.91
N HIS A 107 22.22 -1.63 4.88
CA HIS A 107 23.57 -1.18 4.52
C HIS A 107 24.18 -0.21 5.54
N HIS A 108 23.38 0.65 6.17
CA HIS A 108 23.89 1.62 7.16
C HIS A 108 24.15 1.00 8.55
N ARG A 109 23.56 -0.17 8.85
CA ARG A 109 23.77 -0.86 10.14
C ARG A 109 24.96 -1.82 10.15
N ASN A 110 25.58 -2.09 9.00
CA ASN A 110 26.68 -3.05 8.88
C ASN A 110 27.93 -2.48 8.20
N LYS A 111 28.45 -1.36 8.74
CA LYS A 111 29.79 -0.83 8.39
C LYS A 111 30.77 -0.86 9.58
N MET A 112 30.48 -1.62 10.64
CA MET A 112 31.28 -1.68 11.88
C MET A 112 31.62 -3.11 12.34
N SER A 113 31.60 -4.10 11.46
CA SER A 113 32.24 -5.39 11.73
C SER A 113 32.70 -5.98 10.42
N GLY A 114 34.01 -6.23 10.30
CA GLY A 114 34.50 -7.18 9.31
C GLY A 114 33.87 -8.54 9.56
N GLU A 115 33.74 -9.30 8.48
CA GLU A 115 33.21 -10.67 8.41
C GLU A 115 31.69 -10.80 8.57
N ASP A 116 30.98 -10.99 7.44
CA ASP A 116 29.77 -11.81 7.45
C ASP A 116 29.46 -12.39 6.05
N PRO A 117 29.54 -13.73 5.85
CA PRO A 117 29.15 -14.40 4.60
C PRO A 117 27.63 -14.60 4.46
N GLY A 118 26.81 -13.91 5.27
CA GLY A 118 25.37 -14.16 5.42
C GLY A 118 24.42 -13.24 4.64
N CYS A 119 24.87 -12.46 3.66
CA CYS A 119 23.98 -11.64 2.85
C CYS A 119 23.31 -12.48 1.74
N VAL A 120 22.40 -13.37 2.14
CA VAL A 120 21.58 -14.11 1.18
C VAL A 120 20.42 -13.18 0.78
N PRO A 121 20.33 -12.74 -0.49
CA PRO A 121 19.14 -12.05 -0.96
C PRO A 121 17.97 -13.02 -0.83
N TYR A 122 16.78 -12.53 -0.50
CA TYR A 122 15.56 -13.34 -0.45
C TYR A 122 15.29 -13.99 -1.83
N LEU A 123 15.93 -15.11 -2.11
CA LEU A 123 15.49 -16.17 -2.99
C LEU A 123 14.69 -17.11 -2.09
N LEU A 124 13.40 -16.79 -1.90
CA LEU A 124 12.45 -17.82 -1.53
C LEU A 124 12.44 -18.84 -2.67
N PRO A 125 12.76 -20.13 -2.45
CA PRO A 125 12.40 -21.13 -3.43
C PRO A 125 10.87 -21.18 -3.44
N LEU A 126 10.27 -20.70 -4.52
CA LEU A 126 8.88 -21.07 -4.84
C LEU A 126 8.87 -22.61 -4.99
N PRO A 127 7.87 -23.30 -4.42
CA PRO A 127 7.74 -24.75 -4.61
C PRO A 127 7.58 -25.14 -6.08
#